data_AF-C9W368-F1
#
_entry.id   AF-C9W368-F1
#
_cell.length_a   1.000
_cell.length_b   1.000
_cell.length_c   1.000
_cell.angle_alpha   90.00
_cell.angle_beta   90.00
_cell.angle_gamma   90.00
#
_symmetry.space_group_name_H-M   'P 1'
#
loop_
_entity.id
_entity.type
_entity.pdbx_description
1 polymer ?
#
loop_
_entity_poly.entity_id
_entity_poly.type
_entity_poly.pdbx_seq_one_letter_code
_entity_poly.pdbx_strand_id
1 'polypeptide(L)'
;MSAAQMLTGDRPTGRLHLGHYVGSIANRVRLHQRYESFFIIADLHMLTTRNTREDISRVAGNAREMVERLAVALNRFLDPMRERRARFAAERGLVDQLIADGTERTRQEVRRTLAEVRRAMGLTAAYQQIRRRAERSRRKADAPATAGTGGA
;
A
#
# COMPACT_ATOMS: atom_id res chain seq x y z
N MET A 1 0.77 -2.86 -17.80
CA MET A 1 -0.43 -3.65 -18.12
C MET A 1 -1.49 -3.25 -17.12
N SER A 2 -2.65 -2.70 -17.53
CA SER A 2 -3.75 -2.50 -16.58
C SER A 2 -4.26 -3.85 -16.12
N ALA A 3 -4.56 -3.98 -14.83
CA ALA A 3 -5.23 -5.18 -14.33
C ALA A 3 -6.57 -5.34 -15.04
N ALA A 4 -6.98 -6.58 -15.31
CA ALA A 4 -8.30 -6.83 -15.87
C ALA A 4 -9.38 -6.38 -14.87
N GLN A 5 -10.47 -5.80 -15.38
CA GLN A 5 -11.55 -5.27 -14.54
C GLN A 5 -12.61 -6.35 -14.30
N MET A 6 -13.11 -6.44 -13.07
CA MET A 6 -14.21 -7.32 -12.68
C MET A 6 -15.32 -6.50 -12.03
N LEU A 7 -16.51 -6.50 -12.63
CA LEU A 7 -17.71 -5.96 -12.03
C LEU A 7 -18.57 -7.10 -11.48
N THR A 8 -18.91 -7.03 -10.19
CA THR A 8 -19.77 -8.01 -9.53
C THR A 8 -20.62 -7.33 -8.46
N GLY A 9 -21.64 -8.00 -7.94
CA GLY A 9 -22.53 -7.39 -6.99
C GLY A 9 -23.52 -8.34 -6.36
N ASP A 10 -24.11 -7.92 -5.26
CA ASP A 10 -25.12 -8.70 -4.54
C ASP A 10 -26.50 -8.12 -4.76
N ARG A 11 -27.48 -9.01 -4.94
CA ARG A 11 -28.89 -8.63 -4.93
C ARG A 11 -29.36 -8.52 -3.48
N PRO A 12 -30.14 -7.50 -3.11
CA PRO A 12 -30.70 -7.36 -1.77
C PRO A 12 -31.90 -8.29 -1.55
N THR A 13 -31.69 -9.61 -1.67
CA THR A 13 -32.74 -10.65 -1.59
C THR A 13 -33.11 -11.05 -0.15
N GLY A 14 -32.46 -10.46 0.85
CA GLY A 14 -32.66 -10.73 2.27
C GLY A 14 -31.34 -10.78 3.04
N ARG A 15 -31.37 -11.37 4.24
CA ARG A 15 -30.19 -11.47 5.11
C ARG A 15 -29.07 -12.30 4.46
N LEU A 16 -27.83 -11.83 4.63
CA LEU A 16 -26.63 -12.59 4.27
C LEU A 16 -26.56 -13.91 5.04
N HIS A 17 -26.26 -14.98 4.31
CA HIS A 17 -26.19 -16.36 4.82
C HIS A 17 -25.10 -17.15 4.08
N LEU A 18 -24.84 -18.40 4.49
CA LEU A 18 -23.74 -19.23 3.96
C LEU A 18 -23.78 -19.40 2.43
N GLY A 19 -24.96 -19.54 1.84
CA GLY A 19 -25.13 -19.54 0.38
C GLY A 19 -24.52 -18.31 -0.33
N HIS A 20 -24.60 -17.11 0.24
CA HIS A 20 -23.93 -15.92 -0.32
C HIS A 20 -22.41 -16.01 -0.20
N TYR A 21 -21.93 -16.60 0.90
CA TYR A 21 -20.49 -16.81 1.12
C TYR A 21 -19.89 -17.75 0.08
N VAL A 22 -20.46 -18.96 -0.05
CA VAL A 22 -19.99 -19.98 -0.99
C VAL A 22 -20.25 -19.56 -2.44
N GLY A 23 -21.40 -18.93 -2.70
CA GLY A 23 -21.84 -18.57 -4.04
C GLY A 23 -21.14 -17.35 -4.65
N SER A 24 -20.67 -16.40 -3.84
CA SER A 24 -20.05 -15.18 -4.39
C SER A 24 -18.88 -14.63 -3.57
N ILE A 25 -19.04 -14.45 -2.26
CA ILE A 25 -18.06 -13.72 -1.44
C ILE A 25 -16.70 -14.43 -1.44
N ALA A 26 -16.66 -15.75 -1.24
CA ALA A 26 -15.41 -16.51 -1.22
C ALA A 26 -14.63 -16.38 -2.53
N ASN A 27 -15.34 -16.43 -3.67
CA ASN A 27 -14.70 -16.25 -4.97
C ASN A 27 -14.21 -14.81 -5.18
N ARG A 28 -14.96 -13.80 -4.74
CA ARG A 28 -14.53 -12.39 -4.79
C ARG A 28 -13.27 -12.16 -3.95
N VAL A 29 -13.20 -12.72 -2.75
CA VAL A 29 -12.00 -12.67 -1.90
C VAL A 29 -10.81 -13.35 -2.58
N ARG A 30 -11.02 -14.44 -3.32
CA ARG A 30 -9.92 -15.07 -4.08
C ARG A 30 -9.46 -14.21 -5.27
N LEU A 31 -10.37 -13.49 -5.92
CA LEU A 31 -10.11 -12.78 -7.17
C LEU A 31 -9.67 -11.32 -6.99
N HIS A 32 -9.97 -10.67 -5.87
CA HIS A 32 -9.71 -9.24 -5.68
C HIS A 32 -8.23 -8.84 -5.79
N GLN A 33 -7.29 -9.77 -5.60
CA GLN A 33 -5.85 -9.50 -5.77
C GLN A 33 -5.39 -9.56 -7.22
N ARG A 34 -6.19 -10.17 -8.10
CA ARG A 34 -5.87 -10.39 -9.52
C ARG A 34 -6.58 -9.39 -10.44
N TYR A 35 -7.73 -8.88 -10.02
CA TYR A 35 -8.59 -8.00 -10.81
C TYR A 35 -8.89 -6.72 -10.07
N GLU A 36 -8.95 -5.62 -10.81
CA GLU A 36 -9.54 -4.39 -10.30
C GLU A 36 -11.05 -4.62 -10.14
N SER A 37 -11.51 -4.69 -8.89
CA SER A 37 -12.83 -5.22 -8.54
C SER A 37 -13.79 -4.09 -8.16
N PHE A 38 -14.90 -3.98 -8.90
CA PHE A 38 -16.01 -3.08 -8.62
C PHE A 38 -17.19 -3.88 -8.06
N PHE A 39 -17.71 -3.45 -6.91
CA PHE A 39 -18.83 -4.09 -6.23
C PHE A 39 -20.06 -3.20 -6.26
N ILE A 40 -21.20 -3.75 -6.67
CA ILE A 40 -22.49 -3.03 -6.70
C ILE A 40 -23.55 -3.73 -5.86
N ILE A 41 -24.52 -2.95 -5.39
CA ILE A 41 -25.80 -3.49 -4.90
C ILE A 41 -26.76 -3.46 -6.08
N ALA A 42 -27.17 -4.63 -6.54
CA ALA A 42 -28.01 -4.78 -7.73
C ALA A 42 -29.50 -4.81 -7.32
N ASP A 43 -30.00 -3.69 -6.82
CA ASP A 43 -31.39 -3.50 -6.38
C ASP A 43 -32.40 -3.63 -7.52
N LEU A 44 -32.15 -2.97 -8.66
CA LEU A 44 -33.01 -3.01 -9.84
C LEU A 44 -33.10 -4.43 -10.43
N HIS A 45 -32.01 -5.18 -10.39
CA HIS A 45 -31.97 -6.57 -10.87
C HIS A 45 -32.74 -7.54 -9.96
N MET A 46 -33.08 -7.13 -8.73
CA MET A 46 -33.96 -7.92 -7.86
C MET A 46 -35.40 -7.94 -8.43
N LEU A 47 -35.83 -6.83 -9.04
CA LEU A 47 -37.19 -6.66 -9.55
C LEU A 47 -37.56 -7.60 -10.71
N THR A 48 -36.58 -8.20 -11.39
CA THR A 48 -36.81 -9.17 -12.48
C THR A 48 -37.07 -10.58 -11.97
N THR A 49 -36.75 -10.86 -10.70
CA THR A 49 -36.87 -12.20 -10.09
C THR A 49 -37.82 -12.24 -8.89
N ARG A 50 -38.07 -11.11 -8.26
CA ARG A 50 -39.07 -10.92 -7.20
C ARG A 50 -39.81 -9.61 -7.46
N ASN A 51 -41.03 -9.72 -7.99
CA ASN A 51 -41.81 -8.61 -8.51
C ASN A 51 -43.16 -8.42 -7.78
N THR A 52 -43.37 -9.09 -6.65
CA THR A 52 -44.56 -8.85 -5.84
C THR A 52 -44.44 -7.49 -5.14
N ARG A 53 -45.57 -6.82 -4.88
CA ARG A 53 -45.58 -5.53 -4.15
C ARG A 53 -44.86 -5.64 -2.78
N GLU A 54 -45.01 -6.79 -2.11
CA GLU A 54 -44.35 -7.06 -0.84
C GLU A 54 -42.83 -7.15 -1.00
N ASP A 55 -42.32 -7.89 -1.99
CA ASP A 55 -40.89 -8.01 -2.25
C ASP A 55 -40.24 -6.66 -2.56
N ILE A 56 -40.89 -5.87 -3.42
CA ILE A 56 -40.41 -4.54 -3.84
C ILE A 56 -40.26 -3.63 -2.63
N SER A 57 -41.26 -3.64 -1.72
CA SER A 57 -41.22 -2.82 -0.50
C SER A 57 -40.04 -3.16 0.42
N ARG A 58 -39.53 -4.40 0.37
CA ARG A 58 -38.43 -4.89 1.22
C ARG A 58 -37.04 -4.62 0.64
N VAL A 59 -36.92 -4.36 -0.68
CA VAL A 59 -35.64 -4.14 -1.38
C VAL A 59 -34.77 -3.09 -0.70
N ALA A 60 -35.34 -1.92 -0.42
CA ALA A 60 -34.62 -0.80 0.18
C ALA A 60 -34.09 -1.14 1.57
N GLY A 61 -34.91 -1.80 2.40
CA GLY A 61 -34.51 -2.26 3.73
C GLY A 61 -33.37 -3.28 3.67
N ASN A 62 -33.47 -4.25 2.77
CA ASN A 62 -32.44 -5.28 2.58
C ASN A 62 -31.12 -4.68 2.07
N ALA A 63 -31.18 -3.73 1.13
CA ALA A 63 -30.01 -3.03 0.60
C ALA A 63 -29.31 -2.25 1.72
N ARG A 64 -30.08 -1.52 2.53
CA ARG A 64 -29.55 -0.79 3.69
C ARG A 64 -28.89 -1.72 4.70
N GLU A 65 -29.54 -2.83 5.07
CA GLU A 65 -28.97 -3.81 5.99
C GLU A 65 -27.64 -4.38 5.46
N MET A 66 -27.54 -4.63 4.15
CA MET A 66 -26.32 -5.10 3.52
C MET A 66 -25.17 -4.09 3.66
N VAL A 67 -25.42 -2.80 3.38
CA VAL A 67 -24.44 -1.72 3.54
C VAL A 67 -24.03 -1.58 5.01
N GLU A 68 -24.98 -1.60 5.93
CA GLU A 68 -24.71 -1.47 7.36
C GLU A 68 -23.82 -2.62 7.86
N ARG A 69 -24.12 -3.87 7.46
CA ARG A 69 -23.28 -5.03 7.79
C ARG A 69 -21.87 -4.92 7.21
N LEU A 70 -21.75 -4.46 5.96
CA LEU A 70 -20.45 -4.23 5.34
C LEU A 70 -19.66 -3.14 6.07
N ALA A 71 -20.30 -2.03 6.43
CA ALA A 71 -19.68 -0.93 7.14
C ALA A 71 -19.19 -1.37 8.54
N VAL A 72 -19.96 -2.17 9.27
CA VAL A 72 -19.54 -2.74 10.56
C VAL A 72 -18.32 -3.64 10.38
N ALA A 73 -18.34 -4.55 9.40
CA ALA A 73 -17.22 -5.44 9.14
C ALA A 73 -15.94 -4.66 8.75
N LEU A 74 -16.08 -3.66 7.88
CA LEU A 74 -14.97 -2.81 7.44
C LEU A 74 -14.37 -2.01 8.60
N ASN A 75 -15.21 -1.39 9.44
CA ASN A 75 -14.72 -0.66 10.60
C ASN A 75 -13.97 -1.60 11.56
N ARG A 76 -14.54 -2.77 11.90
CA ARG A 76 -13.85 -3.77 12.73
C ARG A 76 -12.50 -4.19 12.17
N PHE A 77 -12.39 -4.32 10.86
CA PHE A 77 -11.12 -4.64 10.20
C PHE A 77 -10.12 -3.48 10.29
N LEU A 78 -10.59 -2.23 10.17
CA LEU A 78 -9.74 -1.04 10.18
C LEU A 78 -9.36 -0.55 11.58
N ASP A 79 -10.14 -0.86 12.62
CA ASP A 79 -9.93 -0.36 13.98
C ASP A 79 -8.52 -0.69 14.52
N PRO A 80 -7.98 -1.91 14.39
CA PRO A 80 -6.61 -2.20 14.82
C PRO A 80 -5.54 -1.38 14.09
N MET A 81 -5.76 -1.05 12.81
CA MET A 81 -4.84 -0.21 12.04
C MET A 81 -4.92 1.26 12.48
N ARG A 82 -6.13 1.74 12.79
CA ARG A 82 -6.37 3.10 13.31
C ARG A 82 -5.72 3.27 14.69
N GLU A 83 -5.85 2.28 15.56
CA GLU A 83 -5.19 2.27 16.88
C GLU A 83 -3.67 2.30 16.75
N ARG A 84 -3.09 1.44 15.90
CA ARG A 84 -1.64 1.44 15.64
C ARG A 84 -1.17 2.80 15.12
N ARG A 85 -1.90 3.38 14.15
CA ARG A 85 -1.59 4.72 13.62
C ARG A 85 -1.64 5.78 14.72
N ALA A 86 -2.64 5.73 15.61
CA ALA A 86 -2.78 6.69 16.70
C ALA A 86 -1.59 6.63 17.66
N ARG A 87 -1.08 5.43 17.99
CA ARG A 87 0.14 5.26 18.79
C ARG A 87 1.36 5.93 18.14
N PHE A 88 1.62 5.64 16.85
CA PHE A 88 2.72 6.25 16.12
C PHE A 88 2.58 7.78 15.96
N ALA A 89 1.35 8.28 15.87
CA ALA A 89 1.09 9.71 15.76
C ALA A 89 1.27 10.46 17.09
N ALA A 90 1.05 9.79 18.23
CA ALA A 90 1.25 10.37 19.56
C ALA A 90 2.74 10.57 19.89
N GLU A 91 3.60 9.69 19.40
CA GLU A 91 5.05 9.74 19.64
C GLU A 91 5.76 10.57 18.57
N ARG A 92 5.99 11.86 18.89
CA ARG A 92 6.61 12.81 17.97
C ARG A 92 8.04 12.36 17.63
N GLY A 93 8.34 12.23 16.33
CA GLY A 93 9.67 11.85 15.82
C GLY A 93 9.94 10.34 15.72
N LEU A 94 9.07 9.48 16.26
CA LEU A 94 9.25 8.02 16.18
C LEU A 94 9.26 7.51 14.74
N VAL A 95 8.37 8.02 13.89
CA VAL A 95 8.29 7.62 12.47
C VAL A 95 9.58 7.98 11.72
N ASP A 96 10.11 9.17 11.95
CA ASP A 96 11.34 9.63 11.31
C ASP A 96 12.55 8.78 11.75
N GLN A 97 12.63 8.45 13.05
CA GLN A 97 13.64 7.53 13.57
C GLN A 97 13.54 6.14 12.93
N LEU A 98 12.33 5.56 12.90
CA LEU A 98 12.10 4.25 12.27
C LEU A 98 12.52 4.22 10.79
N ILE A 99 12.26 5.30 10.05
CA ILE A 99 12.67 5.44 8.64
C ILE A 99 14.20 5.55 8.53
N ALA A 100 14.85 6.36 9.39
CA ALA A 100 16.30 6.51 9.39
C ALA A 100 17.01 5.18 9.70
N ASP A 101 16.56 4.48 10.74
CA ASP A 101 17.10 3.18 11.17
C ASP A 101 16.85 2.08 10.15
N GLY A 102 15.65 2.06 9.55
CA GLY A 102 15.33 1.17 8.44
C GLY A 102 16.25 1.40 7.24
N THR A 103 16.47 2.67 6.89
CA THR A 103 17.34 3.06 5.77
C THR A 103 18.79 2.65 6.02
N GLU A 104 19.32 2.83 7.23
CA GLU A 104 20.71 2.44 7.50
C GLU A 104 20.89 0.93 7.47
N ARG A 105 19.93 0.15 8.00
CA ARG A 105 19.95 -1.33 7.87
C ARG A 105 19.96 -1.76 6.41
N THR A 106 19.10 -1.18 5.56
CA THR A 106 19.10 -1.48 4.13
C THR A 106 20.41 -1.08 3.46
N ARG A 107 20.99 0.08 3.81
CA ARG A 107 22.28 0.53 3.26
C ARG A 107 23.41 -0.43 3.58
N GLN A 108 23.43 -1.01 4.77
CA GLN A 108 24.45 -2.00 5.14
C GLN A 108 24.39 -3.23 4.22
N GLU A 109 23.18 -3.76 3.98
CA GLU A 109 23.00 -4.91 3.08
C GLU A 109 23.35 -4.55 1.64
N VAL A 110 22.88 -3.40 1.14
CA VAL A 110 23.19 -2.90 -0.21
C VAL A 110 24.70 -2.72 -0.40
N ARG A 111 25.43 -2.22 0.61
CA ARG A 111 26.89 -2.08 0.53
C ARG A 111 27.56 -3.43 0.33
N ARG A 112 27.09 -4.48 1.03
CA ARG A 112 27.60 -5.84 0.87
C ARG A 112 27.30 -6.37 -0.53
N THR A 113 26.05 -6.29 -0.98
CA THR A 113 25.65 -6.74 -2.32
C THR A 113 26.45 -6.04 -3.42
N LEU A 114 26.60 -4.71 -3.33
CA LEU A 114 27.37 -3.95 -4.32
C LEU A 114 28.86 -4.29 -4.31
N ALA A 115 29.43 -4.66 -3.16
CA ALA A 115 30.80 -5.12 -3.11
C ALA A 115 30.97 -6.45 -3.86
N GLU A 116 30.03 -7.37 -3.71
CA GLU A 116 30.01 -8.67 -4.41
C GLU A 116 29.81 -8.48 -5.92
N VAL A 117 28.84 -7.65 -6.34
CA VAL A 117 28.59 -7.32 -7.75
C VAL A 117 29.84 -6.70 -8.40
N ARG A 118 30.46 -5.72 -7.74
CA ARG A 118 31.68 -5.06 -8.27
C ARG A 118 32.84 -6.04 -8.40
N ARG A 119 32.96 -6.99 -7.46
CA ARG A 119 33.99 -8.04 -7.53
C ARG A 119 33.75 -8.96 -8.73
N ALA A 120 32.52 -9.43 -8.91
CA ALA A 120 32.15 -10.31 -10.02
C ALA A 120 32.36 -9.65 -11.39
N MET A 121 32.08 -8.34 -11.48
CA MET A 121 32.28 -7.57 -12.72
C MET A 121 33.71 -7.05 -12.92
N GLY A 122 34.63 -7.31 -12.00
CA GLY A 122 36.00 -6.77 -12.06
C GLY A 122 36.12 -5.25 -11.88
N LEU A 123 35.07 -4.58 -11.39
CA LEU A 123 34.98 -3.11 -11.30
C LEU A 123 35.52 -2.52 -9.98
N THR A 124 36.05 -3.35 -9.09
CA THR A 124 36.49 -2.92 -7.75
C THR A 124 37.55 -1.82 -7.81
N ALA A 125 38.61 -1.98 -8.62
CA ALA A 125 39.71 -1.02 -8.70
C ALA A 125 39.29 0.31 -9.35
N ALA A 126 38.55 0.24 -10.46
CA ALA A 126 38.02 1.42 -11.15
C ALA A 126 37.12 2.26 -10.24
N TYR A 127 36.24 1.60 -9.47
CA TYR A 127 35.38 2.29 -8.51
C TYR A 127 36.19 3.00 -7.41
N GLN A 128 37.24 2.38 -6.88
CA GLN A 128 38.09 3.01 -5.85
C GLN A 128 38.84 4.23 -6.38
N GLN A 129 39.29 4.21 -7.64
CA GLN A 129 39.91 5.38 -8.27
C GLN A 129 38.92 6.55 -8.41
N ILE A 130 37.71 6.25 -8.91
CA ILE A 130 36.63 7.24 -9.04
C ILE A 130 36.29 7.84 -7.67
N ARG A 131 36.09 6.98 -6.65
CA ARG A 131 35.80 7.41 -5.28
C ARG A 131 36.89 8.35 -4.72
N ARG A 132 38.16 7.96 -4.85
CA ARG A 132 39.30 8.78 -4.38
C ARG A 132 39.38 10.13 -5.09
N ARG A 133 39.03 10.20 -6.37
CA ARG A 133 39.00 11.46 -7.12
C ARG A 133 37.88 12.37 -6.62
N ALA A 134 36.69 11.80 -6.38
CA ALA A 134 35.54 12.54 -5.85
C ALA A 134 35.81 13.10 -4.43
N GLU A 135 36.43 12.30 -3.54
CA GLU A 135 36.79 12.75 -2.19
C GLU A 135 37.79 13.92 -2.21
N ARG A 136 38.79 13.89 -3.10
CA ARG A 136 39.73 15.01 -3.29
C ARG A 136 39.04 16.27 -3.77
N SER A 137 38.11 16.15 -4.72
CA SER A 137 37.35 17.29 -5.22
C SER A 137 36.48 17.93 -4.15
N ARG A 138 35.79 17.14 -3.31
CA ARG A 138 34.98 17.67 -2.20
C ARG A 138 35.84 18.39 -1.16
N ARG A 139 36.96 17.80 -0.73
CA ARG A 139 37.88 18.45 0.22
C ARG A 139 38.44 19.77 -0.28
N LYS A 140 38.66 19.90 -1.59
CA LYS A 140 39.11 21.17 -2.20
C LYS A 140 38.00 22.22 -2.23
N ALA A 141 36.74 21.81 -2.36
CA ALA A 141 35.58 22.71 -2.33
C ALA A 141 35.21 23.17 -0.92
N ASP A 142 35.38 22.30 0.09
CA ASP A 142 35.08 22.59 1.50
C ASP A 142 36.26 23.27 2.24
N ALA A 143 37.43 23.37 1.59
CA ALA A 143 38.56 24.09 2.16
C ALA A 143 38.22 25.60 2.20
N PRO A 144 38.31 26.26 3.38
CA PRO A 144 38.10 27.69 3.46
C PRO A 144 39.09 28.36 2.51
N ALA A 145 38.61 29.31 1.69
CA ALA A 145 39.45 30.07 0.77
C ALA A 145 40.59 30.69 1.59
N THR A 146 41.78 30.08 1.52
CA THR A 146 42.94 30.53 2.26
C THR A 146 43.20 31.95 1.84
N ALA A 147 43.11 32.86 2.81
CA ALA A 147 43.44 34.26 2.69
C ALA A 147 44.66 34.43 1.78
N GLY A 148 44.45 35.09 0.64
CA GLY A 148 45.52 35.50 -0.24
C GLY A 148 46.46 36.41 0.55
N THR A 149 47.68 35.94 0.73
CA THR A 149 48.82 36.70 1.23
C THR A 149 49.21 37.81 0.24
N GLY A 150 49.24 39.05 0.74
CA GLY A 150 50.38 39.96 0.64
C GLY A 150 50.72 40.63 -0.70
N GLY A 151 50.84 41.96 -0.64
CA GLY A 151 51.98 42.66 -1.25
C GLY A 151 51.67 43.59 -2.43
N ALA A 152 51.43 44.87 -2.12
CA ALA A 152 52.21 46.03 -2.62
C ALA A 152 51.92 47.23 -1.71
#